data_AF-A0ABD5PE53-F1
#
_entry.id   AF-A0ABD5PE53-F1
#
_cell.length_a   1.000
_cell.length_b   1.000
_cell.length_c   1.000
_cell.angle_alpha   90.00
_cell.angle_beta   90.00
_cell.angle_gamma   90.00
#
_symmetry.space_group_name_H-M   'P 1'
#
loop_
_entity.id
_entity.type
_entity.pdbx_description
1 polymer ?
#
loop_
_entity_poly.entity_id
_entity_poly.type
_entity_poly.pdbx_seq_one_letter_code
_entity_poly.pdbx_strand_id
1 'polypeptide(L)'
;MPEQRDLPPILDFDDELDRLEREADADVSDDLDELRTRLDEMAERAANGEEVGSLVSDAETDLYALRERLSGDADRQAEAILNRLEIYEDSQAERSETLSVADARFEQGGREVDFADHRGEPLTFAGTLTNAGDMGHARVRLSFYGHDDRTVRVVEVPEREVEADEKREVEVEVLVPESVEYYDVTVVDETTGS
;
A
#
# COMPACT_ATOMS: atom_id res chain seq x y z
N MET A 1 11.38 -4.12 -18.11
CA MET A 1 10.23 -3.97 -17.22
C MET A 1 10.82 -4.00 -15.83
N PRO A 2 10.64 -2.96 -15.01
CA PRO A 2 11.01 -3.08 -13.60
C PRO A 2 10.27 -4.31 -13.04
N GLU A 3 10.96 -5.13 -12.27
CA GLU A 3 10.31 -6.19 -11.51
C GLU A 3 9.41 -5.49 -10.48
N GLN A 4 8.09 -5.72 -10.54
CA GLN A 4 7.18 -5.18 -9.52
C GLN A 4 7.65 -5.68 -8.16
N ARG A 5 7.97 -4.75 -7.26
CA ARG A 5 8.29 -5.09 -5.88
C ARG A 5 7.02 -5.62 -5.22
N ASP A 6 7.16 -6.65 -4.40
CA ASP A 6 6.05 -7.19 -3.60
C ASP A 6 5.81 -6.29 -2.37
N LEU A 7 5.52 -5.01 -2.66
CA LEU A 7 5.22 -3.98 -1.68
C LEU A 7 3.70 -3.83 -1.53
N PRO A 8 3.23 -3.38 -0.35
CA PRO A 8 1.90 -2.80 -0.24
C PRO A 8 1.69 -1.76 -1.37
N PRO A 9 0.54 -1.78 -2.08
CA PRO A 9 0.31 -0.90 -3.23
C PRO A 9 0.41 0.60 -2.92
N ILE A 10 0.17 1.00 -1.67
CA ILE A 10 0.37 2.38 -1.20
C ILE A 10 1.85 2.79 -1.13
N LEU A 11 2.77 1.83 -1.08
CA LEU A 11 4.23 2.03 -1.03
C LEU A 11 4.90 1.86 -2.40
N ASP A 12 4.14 1.57 -3.46
CA ASP A 12 4.66 1.49 -4.82
C ASP A 12 4.76 2.91 -5.41
N PHE A 13 5.99 3.43 -5.46
CA PHE A 13 6.30 4.80 -5.91
C PHE A 13 7.25 4.85 -7.11
N ASP A 14 7.50 3.72 -7.79
CA ASP A 14 8.55 3.67 -8.81
C ASP A 14 8.33 4.71 -9.93
N ASP A 15 7.09 4.81 -10.41
CA ASP A 15 6.70 5.78 -11.43
C ASP A 15 6.84 7.23 -10.91
N GLU A 16 6.50 7.46 -9.65
CA GLU A 16 6.64 8.76 -9.02
C GLU A 16 8.10 9.16 -8.84
N LEU A 17 8.97 8.27 -8.38
CA LEU A 17 10.41 8.51 -8.22
C LEU A 17 11.07 8.75 -9.59
N ASP A 18 10.73 7.96 -10.61
CA ASP A 18 11.22 8.14 -11.98
C ASP A 18 10.79 9.47 -12.59
N ARG A 19 9.61 9.96 -12.21
CA ARG A 19 9.15 11.29 -12.62
C ARG A 19 9.87 12.39 -11.85
N LEU A 20 10.07 12.22 -10.55
CA LEU A 20 10.79 13.16 -9.71
C LEU A 20 12.22 13.37 -10.24
N GLU A 21 12.92 12.29 -10.59
CA GLU A 21 14.28 12.34 -11.15
C GLU A 21 14.34 13.16 -12.45
N ARG A 22 13.30 13.06 -13.28
CA ARG A 22 13.23 13.77 -14.57
C ARG A 22 12.85 15.24 -14.44
N GLU A 23 12.07 15.59 -13.42
CA GLU A 23 11.50 16.93 -13.23
C GLU A 23 12.29 17.78 -12.23
N ALA A 24 13.17 17.17 -11.42
CA ALA A 24 14.00 17.87 -10.46
C ALA A 24 15.02 18.80 -11.15
N ASP A 25 15.05 20.05 -10.70
CA ASP A 25 16.07 21.04 -11.10
C ASP A 25 17.42 20.84 -10.40
N ALA A 26 17.48 19.90 -9.45
CA ALA A 26 18.65 19.56 -8.64
C ALA A 26 19.14 18.14 -8.95
N ASP A 27 20.41 17.88 -8.66
CA ASP A 27 21.00 16.55 -8.76
C ASP A 27 20.53 15.68 -7.59
N VAL A 28 19.52 14.84 -7.83
CA VAL A 28 18.82 14.04 -6.82
C VAL A 28 18.94 12.54 -7.04
N SER A 29 19.68 12.11 -8.07
CA SER A 29 19.77 10.69 -8.44
C SER A 29 20.31 9.83 -7.29
N ASP A 30 21.34 10.31 -6.58
CA ASP A 30 21.91 9.56 -5.44
C ASP A 30 20.87 9.41 -4.31
N ASP A 31 20.11 10.48 -3.99
CA ASP A 31 19.08 10.46 -2.95
C ASP A 31 17.93 9.50 -3.34
N LEU A 32 17.53 9.49 -4.62
CA LEU A 32 16.48 8.62 -5.13
C LEU A 32 16.91 7.16 -5.23
N ASP A 33 18.16 6.89 -5.56
CA ASP A 33 18.70 5.52 -5.54
C ASP A 33 18.75 4.96 -4.11
N GLU A 34 19.02 5.81 -3.12
CA GLU A 34 18.93 5.45 -1.71
C GLU A 34 17.48 5.12 -1.29
N LEU A 35 16.51 5.92 -1.73
CA LEU A 35 15.09 5.64 -1.51
C LEU A 35 14.63 4.34 -2.17
N ARG A 36 15.01 4.11 -3.43
CA ARG A 36 14.73 2.86 -4.16
C ARG A 36 15.31 1.65 -3.43
N THR A 37 16.54 1.77 -2.92
CA THR A 37 17.18 0.70 -2.12
C THR A 37 16.39 0.41 -0.85
N ARG A 38 15.85 1.42 -0.16
CA ARG A 38 14.98 1.21 1.00
C ARG A 38 13.67 0.53 0.63
N LEU A 39 13.05 0.90 -0.49
CA LEU A 39 11.85 0.22 -1.00
C LEU A 39 12.12 -1.26 -1.31
N ASP A 40 13.29 -1.58 -1.87
CA ASP A 40 13.73 -2.98 -2.05
C ASP A 40 13.85 -3.72 -0.71
N GLU A 41 14.46 -3.10 0.30
CA GLU A 41 14.56 -3.69 1.64
C GLU A 41 13.19 -3.85 2.32
N MET A 42 12.26 -2.91 2.11
CA MET A 42 10.89 -3.01 2.59
C MET A 42 10.16 -4.18 1.95
N ALA A 43 10.31 -4.37 0.63
CA ALA A 43 9.71 -5.47 -0.10
C ALA A 43 10.22 -6.82 0.41
N GLU A 44 11.53 -6.94 0.62
CA GLU A 44 12.13 -8.16 1.17
C GLU A 44 11.59 -8.47 2.58
N ARG A 45 11.52 -7.46 3.46
CA ARG A 45 10.97 -7.64 4.81
C ARG A 45 9.49 -7.99 4.80
N ALA A 46 8.69 -7.29 4.00
CA ALA A 46 7.26 -7.56 3.88
C ALA A 46 7.00 -9.00 3.40
N ALA A 47 7.74 -9.46 2.40
CA ALA A 47 7.66 -10.84 1.90
C ALA A 47 8.05 -11.88 2.97
N ASN A 48 8.93 -11.53 3.90
CA ASN A 48 9.32 -12.37 5.04
C ASN A 48 8.39 -12.22 6.27
N GLY A 49 7.36 -11.36 6.20
CA GLY A 49 6.46 -11.07 7.31
C GLY A 49 7.09 -10.23 8.42
N GLU A 50 8.15 -9.48 8.12
CA GLU A 50 8.88 -8.63 9.05
C GLU A 50 8.30 -7.21 9.07
N GLU A 51 8.47 -6.51 10.19
CA GLU A 51 8.03 -5.11 10.33
C GLU A 51 8.91 -4.16 9.49
N VAL A 52 8.24 -3.30 8.72
CA VAL A 52 8.89 -2.30 7.85
C VAL A 52 8.87 -0.89 8.42
N GLY A 53 8.22 -0.66 9.58
CA GLY A 53 8.00 0.70 10.12
C GLY A 53 9.27 1.54 10.28
N SER A 54 10.39 0.94 10.70
CA SER A 54 11.66 1.68 10.78
C SER A 54 12.14 2.17 9.40
N LEU A 55 11.96 1.36 8.36
CA LEU A 55 12.35 1.71 6.99
C LEU A 55 11.43 2.80 6.43
N VAL A 56 10.14 2.78 6.79
CA VAL A 56 9.19 3.83 6.43
C VAL A 56 9.63 5.17 7.02
N SER A 57 9.89 5.23 8.32
CA SER A 57 10.36 6.46 8.97
C SER A 57 11.73 6.95 8.44
N ASP A 58 12.61 6.02 8.05
CA ASP A 58 13.89 6.37 7.39
C ASP A 58 13.64 7.00 6.00
N ALA A 59 12.75 6.41 5.19
CA ALA A 59 12.38 6.94 3.88
C ALA A 59 11.71 8.32 3.97
N GLU A 60 10.86 8.54 4.98
CA GLU A 60 10.31 9.87 5.27
C GLU A 60 11.42 10.88 5.58
N THR A 61 12.39 10.50 6.40
CA THR A 61 13.51 11.36 6.76
C THR A 61 14.31 11.78 5.52
N ASP A 62 14.58 10.84 4.60
CA ASP A 62 15.29 11.15 3.36
C ASP A 62 14.46 12.05 2.45
N LEU A 63 13.16 11.81 2.32
CA LEU A 63 12.26 12.65 1.53
C LEU A 63 12.16 14.07 2.09
N TYR A 64 12.11 14.24 3.41
CA TYR A 64 12.17 15.55 4.05
C TYR A 64 13.46 16.29 3.68
N ALA A 65 14.61 15.62 3.76
CA ALA A 65 15.91 16.21 3.39
C ALA A 65 15.99 16.54 1.89
N LEU A 66 15.45 15.67 1.03
CA LEU A 66 15.38 15.85 -0.41
C LEU A 66 14.52 17.06 -0.77
N ARG A 67 13.36 17.24 -0.13
CA ARG A 67 12.46 18.38 -0.35
C ARG A 67 13.11 19.74 -0.09
N GLU A 68 14.05 19.83 0.86
CA GLU A 68 14.79 21.08 1.10
C GLU A 68 15.56 21.57 -0.15
N ARG A 69 15.82 20.66 -1.10
CA ARG A 69 16.57 20.91 -2.34
C ARG A 69 15.66 21.00 -3.57
N LEU A 70 14.40 20.59 -3.45
CA LEU A 70 13.43 20.59 -4.54
C LEU A 70 12.63 21.89 -4.58
N SER A 71 11.99 22.13 -5.71
CA SER A 71 11.02 23.22 -5.85
C SER A 71 10.00 22.89 -6.93
N GLY A 72 8.92 23.67 -6.99
CA GLY A 72 7.95 23.56 -8.06
C GLY A 72 7.17 22.25 -8.04
N ASP A 73 7.07 21.59 -9.19
CA ASP A 73 6.35 20.31 -9.33
C ASP A 73 7.05 19.16 -8.62
N ALA A 74 8.40 19.13 -8.62
CA ALA A 74 9.18 18.09 -7.95
C ALA A 74 8.97 18.11 -6.42
N ASP A 75 8.97 19.28 -5.78
CA ASP A 75 8.67 19.37 -4.33
C ASP A 75 7.25 18.90 -4.00
N ARG A 76 6.25 19.28 -4.82
CA ARG A 76 4.87 18.80 -4.66
C ARG A 76 4.75 17.29 -4.80
N GLN A 77 5.53 16.71 -5.70
CA GLN A 77 5.52 15.26 -5.91
C GLN A 77 6.17 14.52 -4.75
N ALA A 78 7.31 15.01 -4.23
CA ALA A 78 7.91 14.46 -3.02
C ALA A 78 6.98 14.59 -1.79
N GLU A 79 6.22 15.69 -1.70
CA GLU A 79 5.18 15.87 -0.68
C GLU A 79 4.06 14.83 -0.80
N ALA A 80 3.61 14.51 -2.01
CA ALA A 80 2.60 13.47 -2.23
C ALA A 80 3.11 12.08 -1.78
N ILE A 81 4.38 11.75 -2.05
CA ILE A 81 5.00 10.50 -1.57
C ILE A 81 5.04 10.48 -0.03
N LEU A 82 5.44 11.59 0.62
CA LEU A 82 5.43 11.70 2.08
C LEU A 82 4.03 11.46 2.67
N ASN A 83 3.00 12.11 2.11
CA ASN A 83 1.63 11.92 2.58
C ASN A 83 1.19 10.44 2.50
N ARG A 84 1.61 9.72 1.45
CA ARG A 84 1.31 8.29 1.32
C ARG A 84 2.01 7.44 2.37
N LEU A 85 3.27 7.77 2.71
CA LEU A 85 3.98 7.10 3.81
C LEU A 85 3.27 7.35 5.16
N GLU A 86 2.88 8.59 5.44
CA GLU A 86 2.14 8.94 6.65
C GLU A 86 0.80 8.19 6.73
N ILE A 87 0.05 8.11 5.63
CA ILE A 87 -1.19 7.34 5.55
C ILE A 87 -0.94 5.85 5.79
N TYR A 88 0.14 5.30 5.27
CA TYR A 88 0.51 3.91 5.52
C TYR A 88 0.83 3.68 6.99
N GLU A 89 1.65 4.51 7.62
CA GLU A 89 1.95 4.40 9.06
C GLU A 89 0.68 4.47 9.91
N ASP A 90 -0.21 5.43 9.62
CA ASP A 90 -1.50 5.56 10.30
C ASP A 90 -2.39 4.32 10.08
N SER A 91 -2.39 3.74 8.87
CA SER A 91 -3.17 2.54 8.58
C SER A 91 -2.60 1.31 9.29
N GLN A 92 -1.29 1.24 9.48
CA GLN A 92 -0.63 0.18 10.24
C GLN A 92 -0.92 0.27 11.74
N ALA A 93 -1.19 1.46 12.29
CA ALA A 93 -1.52 1.59 13.72
C ALA A 93 -2.83 0.88 14.12
N GLU A 94 -3.74 0.68 13.16
CA GLU A 94 -5.03 0.00 13.37
C GLU A 94 -5.00 -1.49 12.97
N ARG A 95 -3.89 -1.97 12.41
CA ARG A 95 -3.79 -3.33 11.87
C ARG A 95 -3.79 -4.39 12.99
N SER A 96 -4.24 -5.58 12.64
CA SER A 96 -4.06 -6.75 13.50
C SER A 96 -2.59 -7.12 13.63
N GLU A 97 -2.15 -7.48 14.83
CA GLU A 97 -0.80 -8.00 15.08
C GLU A 97 -0.62 -9.44 14.58
N THR A 98 -1.72 -10.19 14.41
CA THR A 98 -1.68 -11.62 14.10
C THR A 98 -2.33 -11.99 12.77
N LEU A 99 -3.10 -11.08 12.17
CA LEU A 99 -3.74 -11.29 10.87
C LEU A 99 -3.04 -10.43 9.79
N SER A 100 -2.86 -11.01 8.61
CA SER A 100 -2.29 -10.29 7.46
C SER A 100 -2.94 -10.73 6.16
N VAL A 101 -2.93 -9.86 5.15
CA VAL A 101 -3.30 -10.21 3.77
C VAL A 101 -2.06 -10.08 2.89
N ALA A 102 -1.78 -11.13 2.14
CA ALA A 102 -0.71 -11.18 1.13
C ALA A 102 -1.31 -11.38 -0.27
N ASP A 103 -0.47 -11.23 -1.31
CA ASP A 103 -0.86 -11.43 -2.72
C ASP A 103 -2.06 -10.58 -3.16
N ALA A 104 -2.20 -9.37 -2.61
CA ALA A 104 -3.34 -8.50 -2.82
C ALA A 104 -3.32 -7.91 -4.24
N ARG A 105 -4.31 -8.28 -5.07
CA ARG A 105 -4.36 -7.87 -6.48
C ARG A 105 -5.78 -7.68 -6.99
N PHE A 106 -5.90 -6.99 -8.12
CA PHE A 106 -7.15 -6.87 -8.87
C PHE A 106 -7.19 -7.84 -10.04
N GLU A 107 -8.35 -8.44 -10.27
CA GLU A 107 -8.58 -9.38 -11.36
C GLU A 107 -9.82 -9.01 -12.19
N GLN A 108 -9.74 -9.26 -13.49
CA GLN A 108 -10.87 -9.22 -14.41
C GLN A 108 -10.92 -10.51 -15.25
N GLY A 109 -11.98 -11.30 -15.07
CA GLY A 109 -12.11 -12.59 -15.76
C GLY A 109 -11.03 -13.62 -15.38
N GLY A 110 -10.58 -13.60 -14.12
CA GLY A 110 -9.57 -14.53 -13.57
C GLY A 110 -8.15 -14.23 -14.03
N ARG A 111 -7.85 -12.97 -14.36
CA ARG A 111 -6.53 -12.49 -14.74
C ARG A 111 -6.24 -11.22 -13.97
N GLU A 112 -5.03 -11.11 -13.46
CA GLU A 112 -4.53 -9.89 -12.83
C GLU A 112 -4.57 -8.71 -13.82
N VAL A 113 -5.03 -7.57 -13.34
CA VAL A 113 -5.13 -6.30 -14.06
C VAL A 113 -4.71 -5.15 -13.18
N ASP A 114 -4.19 -4.09 -13.79
CA ASP A 114 -3.95 -2.83 -13.10
C ASP A 114 -5.28 -2.09 -12.90
N PHE A 115 -5.60 -1.74 -11.65
CA PHE A 115 -6.83 -1.02 -11.32
C PHE A 115 -6.88 0.38 -11.94
N ALA A 116 -5.72 1.00 -12.21
CA ALA A 116 -5.62 2.34 -12.79
C ALA A 116 -6.22 2.39 -14.22
N ASP A 117 -6.15 1.29 -14.96
CA ASP A 117 -6.72 1.15 -16.31
C ASP A 117 -8.24 0.92 -16.30
N HIS A 118 -8.81 0.59 -15.13
CA HIS A 118 -10.19 0.13 -14.96
C HIS A 118 -10.99 0.99 -13.98
N ARG A 119 -10.60 2.26 -13.81
CA ARG A 119 -11.31 3.22 -12.97
C ARG A 119 -12.76 3.41 -13.45
N GLY A 120 -13.71 3.37 -12.51
CA GLY A 120 -15.14 3.41 -12.81
C GLY A 120 -15.76 2.05 -13.17
N GLU A 121 -14.96 0.97 -13.20
CA GLU A 121 -15.41 -0.38 -13.52
C GLU A 121 -15.40 -1.30 -12.29
N PRO A 122 -16.26 -2.34 -12.26
CA PRO A 122 -16.17 -3.40 -11.27
C PRO A 122 -14.99 -4.32 -11.57
N LEU A 123 -14.15 -4.56 -10.55
CA LEU A 123 -13.05 -5.53 -10.56
C LEU A 123 -13.20 -6.50 -9.38
N THR A 124 -12.61 -7.68 -9.49
CA THR A 124 -12.47 -8.60 -8.36
C THR A 124 -11.19 -8.27 -7.61
N PHE A 125 -11.28 -7.88 -6.35
CA PHE A 125 -10.13 -7.89 -5.45
C PHE A 125 -9.92 -9.32 -4.95
N ALA A 126 -8.67 -9.79 -4.99
CA ALA A 126 -8.24 -11.09 -4.49
C ALA A 126 -7.03 -10.93 -3.56
N GLY A 127 -6.95 -11.76 -2.52
CA GLY A 127 -5.79 -11.83 -1.64
C GLY A 127 -5.85 -13.03 -0.70
N THR A 128 -4.75 -13.32 -0.03
CA THR A 128 -4.63 -14.44 0.93
C THR A 128 -4.59 -13.90 2.35
N LEU A 129 -5.70 -14.06 3.09
CA LEU A 129 -5.75 -13.80 4.53
C LEU A 129 -5.05 -14.92 5.29
N THR A 130 -4.10 -14.58 6.15
CA THR A 130 -3.39 -15.51 7.05
C THR A 130 -3.64 -15.13 8.49
N ASN A 131 -3.92 -16.11 9.35
CA ASN A 131 -4.00 -15.95 10.80
C ASN A 131 -2.85 -16.68 11.49
N ALA A 132 -1.93 -15.93 12.08
CA ALA A 132 -0.82 -16.46 12.89
C ALA A 132 -1.14 -16.46 14.40
N GLY A 133 -2.35 -16.04 14.79
CA GLY A 133 -2.81 -15.96 16.17
C GLY A 133 -3.85 -17.02 16.52
N ASP A 134 -4.63 -16.73 17.57
CA ASP A 134 -5.77 -17.56 17.95
C ASP A 134 -6.94 -17.41 16.96
N MET A 135 -7.89 -18.34 17.00
CA MET A 135 -9.12 -18.25 16.21
C MET A 135 -9.86 -16.94 16.49
N GLY A 136 -10.26 -16.24 15.43
CA GLY A 136 -10.88 -14.92 15.55
C GLY A 136 -11.82 -14.53 14.41
N HIS A 137 -12.24 -13.27 14.46
CA HIS A 137 -12.95 -12.60 13.37
C HIS A 137 -12.04 -11.51 12.81
N ALA A 138 -11.96 -11.44 11.49
CA ALA A 138 -11.14 -10.49 10.78
C ALA A 138 -12.03 -9.60 9.92
N ARG A 139 -11.54 -8.42 9.60
CA ARG A 139 -12.10 -7.59 8.54
C ARG A 139 -10.99 -7.12 7.64
N VAL A 140 -11.08 -7.46 6.37
CA VAL A 140 -10.19 -6.94 5.33
C VAL A 140 -10.75 -5.59 4.89
N ARG A 141 -9.95 -4.54 5.05
CA ARG A 141 -10.29 -3.16 4.71
C ARG A 141 -9.49 -2.75 3.49
N LEU A 142 -10.19 -2.47 2.40
CA LEU A 142 -9.66 -1.91 1.17
C LEU A 142 -9.99 -0.41 1.12
N SER A 143 -8.97 0.43 1.25
CA SER A 143 -9.11 1.90 1.25
C SER A 143 -8.58 2.46 -0.07
N PHE A 144 -9.41 3.21 -0.78
CA PHE A 144 -9.07 3.88 -2.03
C PHE A 144 -8.85 5.37 -1.79
N TYR A 145 -7.74 5.91 -2.28
CA TYR A 145 -7.35 7.31 -2.10
C TYR A 145 -7.27 8.03 -3.43
N GLY A 146 -7.65 9.30 -3.43
CA GLY A 146 -7.58 10.17 -4.60
C GLY A 146 -6.31 11.00 -4.63
N HIS A 147 -6.26 11.91 -5.62
CA HIS A 147 -5.12 12.81 -5.84
C HIS A 147 -4.74 13.71 -4.66
N ASP A 148 -5.71 14.02 -3.79
CA ASP A 148 -5.49 14.88 -2.64
C ASP A 148 -5.26 14.08 -1.35
N ASP A 149 -4.88 12.81 -1.50
CA ASP A 149 -4.61 11.86 -0.43
C ASP A 149 -5.80 11.60 0.50
N ARG A 150 -7.00 12.04 0.08
CA ARG A 150 -8.23 11.77 0.82
C ARG A 150 -8.80 10.44 0.40
N THR A 151 -9.33 9.72 1.38
CA THR A 151 -10.10 8.51 1.15
C THR A 151 -11.32 8.84 0.28
N VAL A 152 -11.35 8.26 -0.91
CA VAL A 152 -12.47 8.34 -1.85
C VAL A 152 -13.50 7.27 -1.52
N ARG A 153 -13.05 6.09 -1.09
CA ARG A 153 -13.92 4.97 -0.75
C ARG A 153 -13.23 3.98 0.18
N VAL A 154 -14.01 3.35 1.05
CA VAL A 154 -13.59 2.19 1.85
C VAL A 154 -14.53 1.02 1.54
N VAL A 155 -13.96 -0.16 1.36
CA VAL A 155 -14.69 -1.44 1.29
C VAL A 155 -14.21 -2.32 2.42
N GLU A 156 -15.15 -2.86 3.18
CA GLU A 156 -14.88 -3.75 4.31
C GLU A 156 -15.45 -5.14 4.02
N VAL A 157 -14.60 -6.15 4.07
CA VAL A 157 -14.96 -7.56 3.86
C VAL A 157 -14.85 -8.29 5.20
N PRO A 158 -15.97 -8.66 5.82
CA PRO A 158 -15.95 -9.40 7.08
C PRO A 158 -15.60 -10.88 6.84
N GLU A 159 -14.57 -11.35 7.53
CA GLU A 159 -14.09 -12.73 7.51
C GLU A 159 -14.31 -13.37 8.89
N ARG A 160 -15.25 -14.31 8.96
CA ARG A 160 -15.66 -14.92 10.24
C ARG A 160 -14.97 -16.25 10.47
N GLU A 161 -14.72 -16.56 11.74
CA GLU A 161 -14.20 -17.86 12.18
C GLU A 161 -12.94 -18.21 11.38
N VAL A 162 -11.96 -17.31 11.42
CA VAL A 162 -10.64 -17.56 10.84
C VAL A 162 -9.87 -18.36 11.88
N GLU A 163 -9.65 -19.64 11.60
CA GLU A 163 -8.99 -20.56 12.51
C GLU A 163 -7.52 -20.16 12.72
N ALA A 164 -6.92 -20.66 13.80
CA ALA A 164 -5.48 -20.49 14.02
C ALA A 164 -4.70 -21.19 12.91
N ASP A 165 -3.62 -20.54 12.43
CA ASP A 165 -2.79 -20.98 11.30
C ASP A 165 -3.54 -21.09 9.95
N GLU A 166 -4.77 -20.57 9.85
CA GLU A 166 -5.55 -20.63 8.62
C GLU A 166 -4.98 -19.69 7.55
N LYS A 167 -4.95 -20.19 6.31
CA LYS A 167 -4.79 -19.40 5.10
C LYS A 167 -6.07 -19.49 4.29
N ARG A 168 -6.70 -18.35 4.04
CA ARG A 168 -7.99 -18.23 3.38
C ARG A 168 -7.89 -17.27 2.21
N GLU A 169 -8.38 -17.69 1.05
CA GLU A 169 -8.56 -16.79 -0.09
C GLU A 169 -9.75 -15.85 0.18
N VAL A 170 -9.51 -14.56 0.01
CA VAL A 170 -10.52 -13.49 0.10
C VAL A 170 -10.75 -12.97 -1.30
N GLU A 171 -11.99 -13.06 -1.77
CA GLU A 171 -12.41 -12.55 -3.08
C GLU A 171 -13.65 -11.66 -2.92
N VAL A 172 -13.60 -10.44 -3.46
CA VAL A 172 -14.74 -9.51 -3.44
C VAL A 172 -14.81 -8.69 -4.72
N GLU A 173 -16.00 -8.55 -5.29
CA GLU A 173 -16.23 -7.60 -6.39
C GLU A 173 -16.34 -6.18 -5.83
N VAL A 174 -15.51 -5.26 -6.33
CA VAL A 174 -15.46 -3.86 -5.92
C VAL A 174 -15.51 -2.94 -7.13
N LEU A 175 -16.29 -1.87 -7.01
CA LEU A 175 -16.30 -0.80 -7.99
C LEU A 175 -15.14 0.15 -7.69
N VAL A 176 -14.16 0.17 -8.58
CA VAL A 176 -12.98 1.04 -8.51
C VAL A 176 -13.43 2.49 -8.75
N PRO A 177 -13.20 3.42 -7.80
CA PRO A 177 -13.62 4.82 -7.99
C PRO A 177 -12.95 5.47 -9.21
N GLU A 178 -13.64 6.39 -9.91
CA GLU A 178 -13.07 7.06 -11.10
C GLU A 178 -11.83 7.93 -10.77
N SER A 179 -11.80 8.50 -9.57
CA SER A 179 -10.78 9.45 -9.12
C SER A 179 -9.71 8.83 -8.22
N VAL A 180 -9.62 7.50 -8.18
CA VAL A 180 -8.61 6.80 -7.37
C VAL A 180 -7.23 6.94 -7.99
N GLU A 181 -6.22 7.15 -7.17
CA GLU A 181 -4.81 7.12 -7.60
C GLU A 181 -4.07 5.91 -7.04
N TYR A 182 -4.38 5.51 -5.80
CA TYR A 182 -3.76 4.38 -5.13
C TYR A 182 -4.74 3.76 -4.13
N TYR A 183 -4.38 2.60 -3.59
CA TYR A 183 -5.16 1.90 -2.59
C TYR A 183 -4.28 1.28 -1.51
N ASP A 184 -4.88 0.99 -0.37
CA ASP A 184 -4.27 0.30 0.76
C ASP A 184 -5.15 -0.88 1.18
N VAL A 185 -4.51 -1.93 1.67
CA VAL A 185 -5.18 -3.14 2.18
C VAL A 185 -4.68 -3.38 3.60
N THR A 186 -5.60 -3.27 4.56
CA THR A 186 -5.30 -3.61 5.95
C THR A 186 -6.23 -4.69 6.46
N VAL A 187 -5.76 -5.47 7.44
CA VAL A 187 -6.61 -6.39 8.20
C VAL A 187 -6.75 -5.85 9.60
N VAL A 188 -7.98 -5.77 10.08
CA VAL A 188 -8.28 -5.35 11.45
C VAL A 188 -8.96 -6.49 12.20
N ASP A 189 -8.63 -6.63 13.48
CA ASP A 189 -9.32 -7.56 14.37
C ASP A 189 -10.76 -7.10 14.60
N GLU A 190 -11.73 -7.95 14.31
CA GLU A 190 -13.10 -7.74 14.79
C GLU A 190 -13.18 -8.27 16.22
N THR A 191 -13.00 -7.37 17.19
CA THR A 191 -13.42 -7.69 18.56
C THR A 191 -14.93 -7.91 18.54
N THR A 192 -15.35 -9.15 18.79
CA THR A 192 -16.76 -9.47 19.05
C THR A 192 -17.22 -8.56 20.16
N GLY A 193 -18.01 -7.53 19.81
CA GLY A 193 -18.54 -6.58 20.78
C GLY A 193 -19.19 -7.34 21.94
N SER A 194 -18.66 -7.14 23.14
CA SER A 194 -19.22 -7.65 24.39
C SER A 194 -20.53 -6.95 24.74
#